data_AF-A0A838UHX3-F1
#
_entry.id   AF-A0A838UHX3-F1
#
_cell.length_a   1.000
_cell.length_b   1.000
_cell.length_c   1.000
_cell.angle_alpha   90.00
_cell.angle_beta   90.00
_cell.angle_gamma   90.00
#
_symmetry.space_group_name_H-M   'P 1'
#
loop_
_entity.id
_entity.type
_entity.pdbx_description
1 polymer ?
#
loop_
_entity_poly.entity_id
_entity_poly.type
_entity_poly.pdbx_seq_one_letter_code
_entity_poly.pdbx_strand_id
1 'polypeptide(L)'
;MTGTLLASPQIRAIDANGLAMAGALLQAYLTGTTTPTPVYATSALATPLSNPVVADSGGLFAAIFLDPAVTYRLQLKTAGGSLVTDADPVGGPVQIAAGAITNTQLAAGVAVANLGYTPLNKAGDTATNLLLANSVLASTSAGYLGLPFNAQPNAYTLALGDAGKLIWHNSATAHAYTIPPVASVAFPIGTVVAIRNFGAGVVTLTRGTGVAIRLAGSATNQDVAVAQYGFGTLIMEVGDVWVASGTGFS
;
A
#
# COMPACT_ATOMS: atom_id res chain seq x y z
N MET A 1 8.98 -7.73 36.44
CA MET A 1 9.74 -6.50 36.14
C MET A 1 11.18 -6.90 35.91
N THR A 2 11.67 -6.80 34.68
CA THR A 2 13.08 -7.03 34.36
C THR A 2 13.86 -5.74 34.65
N GLY A 3 14.92 -5.81 35.45
CA GLY A 3 15.73 -4.64 35.78
C GLY A 3 16.38 -4.01 34.54
N THR A 4 16.47 -2.69 34.51
CA THR A 4 17.18 -1.94 33.46
C THR A 4 18.65 -1.77 33.84
N LEU A 5 19.57 -2.00 32.90
CA LEU A 5 21.00 -1.75 33.08
C LEU A 5 21.23 -0.27 33.43
N LEU A 6 21.97 0.02 34.51
CA LEU A 6 22.42 1.37 34.82
C LEU A 6 23.40 1.84 33.74
N ALA A 7 22.98 2.77 32.89
CA ALA A 7 23.89 3.41 31.94
C ALA A 7 24.96 4.21 32.70
N SER A 8 26.22 4.11 32.29
CA SER A 8 27.28 4.95 32.86
C SER A 8 26.87 6.42 32.69
N PRO A 9 26.78 7.21 33.78
CA PRO A 9 26.30 8.58 33.69
C PRO A 9 27.25 9.48 32.87
N GLN A 10 28.50 9.07 32.66
CA GLN A 10 29.51 9.80 31.89
C GLN A 10 30.42 8.85 31.10
N ILE A 11 30.85 9.29 29.91
CA ILE A 11 31.72 8.53 28.99
C ILE A 11 33.18 8.97 29.21
N ARG A 12 34.12 8.03 29.32
CA ARG A 12 35.55 8.30 29.38
C ARG A 12 36.25 7.83 28.11
N ALA A 13 37.03 8.70 27.51
CA ALA A 13 37.95 8.42 26.44
C ALA A 13 39.22 7.76 26.99
N ILE A 14 39.51 6.55 26.55
CA ILE A 14 40.75 5.82 26.87
C ILE A 14 41.49 5.44 25.59
N ASP A 15 42.82 5.37 25.66
CA ASP A 15 43.65 4.91 24.55
C ASP A 15 43.73 3.36 24.51
N ALA A 16 44.48 2.83 23.54
CA ALA A 16 44.67 1.39 23.36
C ALA A 16 45.38 0.70 24.56
N ASN A 17 46.03 1.47 25.42
CA ASN A 17 46.69 0.98 26.64
C ASN A 17 45.80 1.17 27.89
N GLY A 18 44.57 1.66 27.72
CA GLY A 18 43.62 1.91 28.81
C GLY A 18 43.87 3.22 29.57
N LEU A 19 44.75 4.10 29.09
CA LEU A 19 45.02 5.40 29.72
C LEU A 19 44.02 6.46 29.26
N ALA A 20 43.68 7.38 30.16
CA ALA A 20 42.81 8.51 29.87
C ALA A 20 43.36 9.40 28.74
N MET A 21 42.52 9.71 27.74
CA MET A 21 42.86 10.64 26.66
C MET A 21 42.42 12.07 27.02
N ALA A 22 43.33 12.83 27.64
CA ALA A 22 43.10 14.23 27.96
C ALA A 22 42.75 15.05 26.71
N GLY A 23 41.67 15.84 26.78
CA GLY A 23 41.26 16.71 25.67
C GLY A 23 40.74 15.97 24.43
N ALA A 24 40.37 14.70 24.55
CA ALA A 24 39.74 13.95 23.46
C ALA A 24 38.48 14.67 22.93
N LEU A 25 38.19 14.47 21.65
CA LEU A 25 37.11 15.16 20.94
C LEU A 25 36.04 14.15 20.54
N LEU A 26 34.80 14.35 20.95
CA LEU A 26 33.65 13.57 20.47
C LEU A 26 32.85 14.41 19.48
N GLN A 27 32.79 13.95 18.23
CA GLN A 27 32.00 14.58 17.18
C GLN A 27 30.72 13.79 16.93
N ALA A 28 29.59 14.49 16.92
CA ALA A 28 28.28 13.91 16.66
C ALA A 28 27.76 14.34 15.28
N TYR A 29 27.33 13.38 14.47
CA TYR A 29 26.81 13.60 13.13
C TYR A 29 25.47 12.88 12.96
N LEU A 30 24.72 13.24 11.92
CA LEU A 30 23.58 12.44 11.49
C LEU A 30 24.10 11.13 10.87
N THR A 31 23.46 10.00 11.18
CA THR A 31 23.85 8.67 10.67
C THR A 31 24.07 8.66 9.16
N GLY A 32 25.11 7.95 8.69
CA GLY A 32 25.48 7.88 7.28
C GLY A 32 26.06 9.17 6.68
N THR A 33 26.25 10.23 7.49
CA THR A 33 26.74 11.54 7.00
C THR A 33 27.92 12.07 7.82
N THR A 34 28.38 13.27 7.45
CA THR A 34 29.31 14.11 8.24
C THR A 34 28.63 15.43 8.63
N THR A 35 27.30 15.51 8.61
CA THR A 35 26.53 16.70 8.98
C THR A 35 26.47 16.82 10.50
N PRO A 36 27.09 17.84 11.12
CA PRO A 36 27.11 17.99 12.57
C PRO A 36 25.69 18.00 13.15
N THR A 37 25.44 17.19 14.18
CA THR A 37 24.12 17.06 14.80
C THR A 37 24.20 17.33 16.30
N PRO A 38 23.28 18.15 16.87
CA PRO A 38 23.32 18.50 18.28
C PRO A 38 23.22 17.31 19.23
N VAL A 39 24.01 17.36 20.30
CA VAL A 39 23.88 16.56 21.51
C VAL A 39 23.74 17.50 22.71
N TYR A 40 23.17 17.05 23.81
CA TYR A 40 22.65 17.94 24.84
C TYR A 40 23.24 17.68 26.22
N ALA A 41 23.31 18.72 27.04
CA ALA A 41 23.83 18.63 28.41
C ALA A 41 22.85 17.95 29.39
N THR A 42 21.55 17.89 29.04
CA THR A 42 20.49 17.35 29.90
C THR A 42 19.44 16.59 29.08
N SER A 43 18.65 15.75 29.76
CA SER A 43 17.53 15.00 29.15
C SER A 43 16.37 15.88 28.65
N ALA A 44 16.36 17.19 28.97
CA ALA A 44 15.36 18.13 28.47
C ALA A 44 15.63 18.60 27.03
N LEU A 45 16.82 18.28 26.47
CA LEU A 45 17.21 18.60 25.09
C LEU A 45 17.14 20.10 24.74
N ALA A 46 17.30 20.98 25.74
CA ALA A 46 17.13 22.43 25.57
C ALA A 46 18.44 23.17 25.23
N THR A 47 19.58 22.70 25.74
CA THR A 47 20.89 23.36 25.56
C THR A 47 21.86 22.42 24.85
N PRO A 48 22.12 22.64 23.55
CA PRO A 48 23.14 21.92 22.81
C PRO A 48 24.54 22.12 23.42
N LEU A 49 25.33 21.05 23.44
CA LEU A 49 26.76 21.12 23.68
C LEU A 49 27.51 21.55 22.41
N SER A 50 28.77 21.96 22.57
CA SER A 50 29.66 22.20 21.44
C SER A 50 29.89 20.92 20.64
N ASN A 51 30.16 21.07 19.34
CA ASN A 51 30.56 19.96 18.48
C ASN A 51 31.89 20.33 17.79
N PRO A 52 33.03 19.74 18.20
CA PRO A 52 33.17 18.60 19.12
C PRO A 52 32.86 18.91 20.59
N VAL A 53 32.43 17.89 21.32
CA VAL A 53 32.44 17.87 22.79
C VAL A 53 33.87 17.52 23.23
N VAL A 54 34.46 18.30 24.12
CA VAL A 54 35.85 18.12 24.56
C VAL A 54 35.87 17.43 25.93
N ALA A 55 36.73 16.42 26.09
CA ALA A 55 36.95 15.74 27.36
C ALA A 55 37.86 16.54 28.30
N ASP A 56 37.74 16.33 29.60
CA ASP A 56 38.64 16.90 30.60
C ASP A 56 40.04 16.25 30.59
N SER A 57 40.90 16.63 31.54
CA SER A 57 42.26 16.07 31.67
C SER A 57 42.27 14.59 32.05
N GLY A 58 41.18 14.07 32.61
CA GLY A 58 40.97 12.64 32.84
C GLY A 58 40.34 11.92 31.65
N GLY A 59 40.14 12.58 30.51
CA GLY A 59 39.44 12.02 29.36
C GLY A 59 37.94 11.81 29.62
N LEU A 60 37.36 12.41 30.66
CA LEU A 60 35.94 12.31 30.97
C LEU A 60 35.18 13.39 30.19
N PHE A 61 34.13 12.99 29.49
CA PHE A 61 33.20 13.93 28.87
C PHE A 61 32.16 14.41 29.89
N ALA A 62 31.63 15.62 29.67
CA ALA A 62 30.40 16.05 30.33
C ALA A 62 29.25 15.06 30.06
N ALA A 63 28.16 15.16 30.82
CA ALA A 63 26.97 14.38 30.53
C ALA A 63 26.45 14.71 29.11
N ILE A 64 26.23 13.67 28.30
CA ILE A 64 25.79 13.79 26.90
C ILE A 64 24.47 13.04 26.75
N PHE A 65 23.43 13.77 26.37
CA PHE A 65 22.11 13.24 26.05
C PHE A 65 21.88 13.34 24.54
N LEU A 66 21.41 12.23 23.95
CA LEU A 66 21.05 12.14 22.55
C LEU A 66 19.54 12.38 22.39
N ASP A 67 19.13 13.02 21.29
CA ASP A 67 17.71 13.11 20.93
C ASP A 67 17.21 11.72 20.47
N PRO A 68 16.20 11.12 21.13
CA PRO A 68 15.70 9.80 20.76
C PRO A 68 15.07 9.76 19.36
N ALA A 69 14.70 10.90 18.78
CA ALA A 69 14.18 11.00 17.41
C ALA A 69 15.29 10.99 16.34
N VAL A 70 16.55 11.08 16.74
CA VAL A 70 17.70 11.20 15.84
C VAL A 70 18.57 9.95 15.95
N THR A 71 18.96 9.39 14.80
CA THR A 71 19.98 8.35 14.71
C THR A 71 21.33 9.01 14.41
N TYR A 72 22.30 8.81 15.30
CA TYR A 72 23.59 9.49 15.25
C TYR A 72 24.70 8.62 14.66
N ARG A 73 25.75 9.28 14.18
CA ARG A 73 27.11 8.75 14.06
C ARG A 73 28.00 9.48 15.06
N LEU A 74 28.75 8.75 15.88
CA LEU A 74 29.66 9.33 16.88
C LEU A 74 31.11 8.99 16.55
N GLN A 75 31.94 10.00 16.35
CA GLN A 75 33.38 9.85 16.14
C GLN A 75 34.16 10.32 17.35
N LEU A 76 34.91 9.41 17.97
CA LEU A 76 35.89 9.75 19.00
C LEU A 76 37.23 10.02 18.33
N LYS A 77 37.84 11.16 18.63
CA LYS A 77 39.15 11.59 18.15
C LYS A 77 40.08 11.93 19.31
N THR A 78 41.38 11.81 19.08
CA THR A 78 42.40 12.34 19.99
C THR A 78 42.34 13.87 20.03
N ALA A 79 43.00 14.49 21.02
CA ALA A 79 43.12 15.96 21.08
C ALA A 79 43.75 16.57 19.81
N GLY A 80 44.62 15.79 19.13
CA GLY A 80 45.24 16.17 17.85
C GLY A 80 44.37 15.92 16.62
N GLY A 81 43.13 15.44 16.79
CA GLY A 81 42.17 15.22 15.70
C GLY A 81 42.28 13.88 14.97
N SER A 82 43.16 12.97 15.41
CA SER A 82 43.24 11.62 14.84
C SER A 82 42.03 10.78 15.26
N LEU A 83 41.46 10.01 14.35
CA LEU A 83 40.32 9.12 14.63
C LEU A 83 40.73 7.97 15.53
N VAL A 84 39.96 7.77 16.60
CA VAL A 84 40.08 6.63 17.51
C VAL A 84 39.00 5.60 17.20
N THR A 85 37.74 6.03 17.19
CA THR A 85 36.58 5.17 16.94
C THR A 85 35.53 5.91 16.14
N ASP A 86 34.84 5.18 15.28
CA ASP A 86 33.71 5.66 14.51
C ASP A 86 32.54 4.68 14.68
N ALA A 87 31.48 5.14 15.35
CA ALA A 87 30.28 4.34 15.62
C ALA A 87 29.11 4.88 14.81
N ASP A 88 28.57 4.07 13.91
CA ASP A 88 27.40 4.37 13.07
C ASP A 88 26.60 3.07 12.82
N PRO A 89 25.31 2.97 13.22
CA PRO A 89 24.49 3.97 13.91
C PRO A 89 24.60 3.91 15.45
N VAL A 90 24.29 5.04 16.11
CA VAL A 90 24.13 5.16 17.57
C VAL A 90 22.79 5.79 17.90
N GLY A 91 22.01 5.12 18.75
CA GLY A 91 20.70 5.62 19.20
C GLY A 91 19.62 5.58 18.09
N GLY A 92 18.62 6.45 18.25
CA GLY A 92 17.46 6.51 17.36
C GLY A 92 16.36 5.48 17.69
N PRO A 93 15.19 5.61 17.06
CA PRO A 93 14.10 4.65 17.22
C PRO A 93 14.53 3.28 16.70
N VAL A 94 14.22 2.20 17.43
CA VAL A 94 14.40 0.83 16.95
C VAL A 94 13.64 0.68 15.64
N GLN A 95 14.37 0.67 14.52
CA GLN A 95 13.78 0.48 13.20
C GLN A 95 13.64 -1.01 12.91
N ILE A 96 12.44 -1.44 12.59
CA ILE A 96 12.24 -2.72 11.92
C ILE A 96 12.63 -2.47 10.45
N ALA A 97 13.70 -3.12 9.97
CA ALA A 97 14.12 -2.95 8.59
C ALA A 97 12.97 -3.32 7.62
N ALA A 98 12.85 -2.58 6.51
CA ALA A 98 11.87 -2.87 5.48
C ALA A 98 12.04 -4.32 4.99
N GLY A 99 10.99 -5.13 5.09
CA GLY A 99 11.02 -6.56 4.73
C GLY A 99 11.60 -7.51 5.79
N ALA A 100 12.03 -7.03 6.95
CA ALA A 100 12.51 -7.89 8.05
C ALA A 100 11.40 -8.70 8.72
N ILE A 101 10.13 -8.35 8.49
CA ILE A 101 8.97 -9.12 8.93
C ILE A 101 8.48 -9.96 7.76
N THR A 102 8.86 -11.23 7.78
CA THR A 102 8.35 -12.25 6.87
C THR A 102 6.92 -12.67 7.24
N ASN A 103 6.21 -13.25 6.29
CA ASN A 103 4.87 -13.82 6.52
C ASN A 103 4.85 -14.85 7.66
N THR A 104 5.94 -15.59 7.85
CA THR A 104 6.11 -16.56 8.93
C THR A 104 6.18 -15.89 10.31
N GLN A 105 6.87 -14.76 10.42
CA GLN A 105 6.96 -13.98 11.66
C GLN A 105 5.63 -13.27 11.97
N LEU A 106 4.88 -12.87 10.95
CA LEU A 106 3.53 -12.32 11.10
C LEU A 106 2.52 -13.40 11.54
N ALA A 107 2.63 -14.61 11.00
CA ALA A 107 1.78 -15.75 11.36
C ALA A 107 2.01 -16.26 12.79
N ALA A 108 3.21 -16.04 13.34
CA ALA A 108 3.61 -16.46 14.69
C ALA A 108 3.06 -15.58 15.84
N GLY A 109 2.17 -14.61 15.57
CA GLY A 109 1.41 -13.89 16.61
C GLY A 109 2.17 -12.79 17.37
N VAL A 110 3.49 -12.67 17.20
CA VAL A 110 4.32 -11.65 17.87
C VAL A 110 4.14 -10.23 17.29
N ALA A 111 3.76 -10.10 16.01
CA ALA A 111 3.50 -8.82 15.37
C ALA A 111 2.08 -8.25 15.65
N VAL A 112 1.17 -9.10 16.16
CA VAL A 112 -0.25 -8.75 16.40
C VAL A 112 -0.40 -7.74 17.54
N ALA A 113 0.47 -7.80 18.56
CA ALA A 113 0.38 -6.92 19.74
C ALA A 113 0.99 -5.52 19.53
N ASN A 114 1.95 -5.36 18.62
CA ASN A 114 2.73 -4.12 18.49
C ASN A 114 2.35 -3.25 17.29
N LEU A 115 1.67 -3.79 16.26
CA LEU A 115 1.39 -3.07 15.00
C LEU A 115 -0.08 -2.70 14.81
N GLY A 116 -0.97 -3.08 15.73
CA GLY A 116 -2.39 -2.73 15.66
C GLY A 116 -3.15 -3.28 14.45
N TYR A 117 -2.59 -4.30 13.77
CA TYR A 117 -3.17 -4.90 12.56
C TYR A 117 -3.40 -6.40 12.73
N THR A 118 -4.63 -6.85 12.46
CA THR A 118 -5.01 -8.27 12.34
C THR A 118 -5.25 -8.61 10.86
N PRO A 119 -4.27 -9.23 10.16
CA PRO A 119 -4.49 -9.71 8.79
C PRO A 119 -5.53 -10.84 8.76
N LEU A 120 -6.29 -10.92 7.66
CA LEU A 120 -7.12 -12.10 7.35
C LEU A 120 -6.21 -13.20 6.80
N ASN A 121 -5.76 -14.14 7.63
CA ASN A 121 -4.80 -15.17 7.23
C ASN A 121 -5.03 -16.55 7.86
N LYS A 122 -6.12 -16.76 8.59
CA LYS A 122 -6.49 -18.04 9.19
C LYS A 122 -7.90 -18.48 8.79
N ALA A 123 -8.09 -19.80 8.74
CA ALA A 123 -9.42 -20.38 8.57
C ALA A 123 -10.29 -20.01 9.77
N GLY A 124 -11.44 -19.36 9.51
CA GLY A 124 -12.35 -18.84 10.54
C GLY A 124 -12.31 -17.32 10.72
N ASP A 125 -11.35 -16.62 10.11
CA ASP A 125 -11.35 -15.16 10.11
C ASP A 125 -12.58 -14.62 9.35
N THR A 126 -13.34 -13.72 9.98
CA THR A 126 -14.54 -13.12 9.38
C THR A 126 -14.27 -11.66 9.05
N ALA A 127 -14.28 -11.32 7.77
CA ALA A 127 -14.16 -9.95 7.30
C ALA A 127 -15.53 -9.27 7.29
N THR A 128 -15.84 -8.48 8.32
CA THR A 128 -17.02 -7.61 8.32
C THR A 128 -16.63 -6.28 7.66
N ASN A 129 -17.22 -5.96 6.51
CA ASN A 129 -16.95 -4.75 5.72
C ASN A 129 -15.52 -4.62 5.18
N LEU A 130 -15.07 -5.61 4.40
CA LEU A 130 -13.81 -5.54 3.66
C LEU A 130 -13.88 -4.43 2.58
N LEU A 131 -13.51 -3.20 2.95
CA LEU A 131 -13.32 -2.11 1.99
C LEU A 131 -11.92 -2.27 1.36
N LEU A 132 -11.87 -2.90 0.20
CA LEU A 132 -10.64 -3.07 -0.60
C LEU A 132 -10.24 -1.74 -1.28
N ALA A 133 -9.92 -0.73 -0.47
CA ALA A 133 -9.46 0.56 -0.97
C ALA A 133 -7.93 0.57 -1.06
N ASN A 134 -7.35 -0.09 -2.09
CA ASN A 134 -5.99 0.16 -2.66
C ASN A 134 -5.61 -0.88 -3.76
N SER A 135 -6.09 -0.60 -4.98
CA SER A 135 -5.43 -0.63 -6.30
C SER A 135 -4.21 -1.52 -6.68
N VAL A 136 -4.20 -2.84 -6.44
CA VAL A 136 -3.39 -3.74 -7.31
C VAL A 136 -4.19 -4.93 -7.84
N LEU A 137 -5.26 -5.28 -7.14
CA LEU A 137 -6.34 -6.07 -7.67
C LEU A 137 -7.28 -5.11 -8.41
N ALA A 138 -7.57 -5.34 -9.70
CA ALA A 138 -8.70 -4.65 -10.33
C ALA A 138 -9.90 -4.83 -9.39
N SER A 139 -10.69 -3.77 -9.10
CA SER A 139 -11.69 -3.77 -8.02
C SER A 139 -12.78 -4.87 -8.11
N THR A 140 -12.70 -5.68 -9.15
CA THR A 140 -13.57 -6.79 -9.54
C THR A 140 -12.93 -8.18 -9.35
N SER A 141 -11.64 -8.30 -8.98
CA SER A 141 -10.96 -9.61 -8.95
C SER A 141 -11.29 -10.48 -7.72
N ALA A 142 -11.88 -9.91 -6.66
CA ALA A 142 -12.41 -10.67 -5.52
C ALA A 142 -13.90 -11.04 -5.70
N GLY A 143 -14.54 -10.58 -6.78
CA GLY A 143 -16.01 -10.65 -6.95
C GLY A 143 -16.76 -9.71 -6.02
N TYR A 144 -18.01 -9.40 -6.37
CA TYR A 144 -18.91 -8.64 -5.49
C TYR A 144 -19.78 -9.63 -4.68
N LEU A 145 -20.09 -9.31 -3.42
CA LEU A 145 -21.04 -10.10 -2.60
C LEU A 145 -22.49 -10.03 -3.11
N GLY A 146 -22.77 -9.09 -4.00
CA GLY A 146 -24.05 -8.94 -4.69
C GLY A 146 -23.81 -8.43 -6.10
N LEU A 147 -24.80 -7.77 -6.70
CA LEU A 147 -24.72 -7.23 -8.06
C LEU A 147 -24.80 -5.69 -8.01
N PRO A 148 -23.66 -4.96 -8.01
CA PRO A 148 -23.68 -3.50 -7.97
C PRO A 148 -24.39 -2.91 -9.18
N PHE A 149 -25.14 -1.83 -8.98
CA PHE A 149 -25.85 -1.13 -10.04
C PHE A 149 -24.96 -0.05 -10.66
N ASN A 150 -24.89 -0.03 -11.98
CA ASN A 150 -24.41 1.08 -12.80
C ASN A 150 -25.59 1.61 -13.63
N ALA A 151 -26.25 2.66 -13.14
CA ALA A 151 -27.41 3.25 -13.82
C ALA A 151 -26.97 4.06 -15.04
N GLN A 152 -27.51 3.74 -16.21
CA GLN A 152 -27.13 4.37 -17.49
C GLN A 152 -28.39 4.84 -18.25
N PRO A 153 -28.95 6.03 -17.98
CA PRO A 153 -30.20 6.48 -18.64
C PRO A 153 -30.00 7.06 -20.06
N ASN A 154 -28.77 7.01 -20.59
CA ASN A 154 -28.37 7.54 -21.90
C ASN A 154 -27.64 6.47 -22.71
N ALA A 155 -27.27 6.77 -23.95
CA ALA A 155 -26.36 5.94 -24.73
C ALA A 155 -25.03 5.72 -23.98
N TYR A 156 -24.48 4.50 -24.06
CA TYR A 156 -23.37 4.07 -23.21
C TYR A 156 -22.39 3.18 -23.97
N THR A 157 -21.12 3.17 -23.56
CA THR A 157 -20.13 2.18 -24.00
C THR A 157 -19.60 1.48 -22.76
N LEU A 158 -19.62 0.14 -22.75
CA LEU A 158 -19.16 -0.63 -21.60
C LEU A 158 -17.70 -0.32 -21.27
N ALA A 159 -17.40 -0.20 -20.00
CA ALA A 159 -16.05 0.02 -19.48
C ALA A 159 -15.57 -1.20 -18.69
N LEU A 160 -14.26 -1.38 -18.54
CA LEU A 160 -13.70 -2.49 -17.77
C LEU A 160 -14.24 -2.56 -16.33
N GLY A 161 -14.58 -1.42 -15.75
CA GLY A 161 -15.20 -1.30 -14.43
C GLY A 161 -16.63 -1.84 -14.33
N ASP A 162 -17.25 -2.26 -15.43
CA ASP A 162 -18.58 -2.89 -15.45
C ASP A 162 -18.54 -4.40 -15.22
N ALA A 163 -17.34 -5.00 -15.23
CA ALA A 163 -17.18 -6.40 -14.92
C ALA A 163 -17.82 -6.75 -13.56
N GLY A 164 -18.76 -7.70 -13.58
CA GLY A 164 -19.52 -8.14 -12.41
C GLY A 164 -20.64 -7.21 -11.96
N LYS A 165 -21.00 -6.18 -12.73
CA LYS A 165 -22.07 -5.22 -12.39
C LYS A 165 -23.34 -5.43 -13.23
N LEU A 166 -24.43 -4.83 -12.75
CA LEU A 166 -25.66 -4.62 -13.52
C LEU A 166 -25.65 -3.25 -14.17
N ILE A 167 -25.70 -3.21 -15.50
CA ILE A 167 -26.06 -1.99 -16.22
C ILE A 167 -27.58 -1.86 -16.19
N TRP A 168 -28.07 -0.79 -15.58
CA TRP A 168 -29.50 -0.56 -15.38
C TRP A 168 -29.98 0.62 -16.23
N HIS A 169 -30.86 0.33 -17.20
CA HIS A 169 -31.49 1.33 -18.06
C HIS A 169 -32.89 1.66 -17.54
N ASN A 170 -33.20 2.94 -17.38
CA ASN A 170 -34.55 3.42 -17.05
C ASN A 170 -34.87 4.71 -17.82
N SER A 171 -34.99 4.60 -19.14
CA SER A 171 -35.44 5.69 -20.01
C SER A 171 -36.58 5.24 -20.92
N ALA A 172 -37.47 6.18 -21.26
CA ALA A 172 -38.48 5.96 -22.31
C ALA A 172 -37.87 6.06 -23.72
N THR A 173 -36.68 6.65 -23.85
CA THR A 173 -35.95 6.79 -25.11
C THR A 173 -35.11 5.55 -25.37
N ALA A 174 -35.10 5.09 -26.62
CA ALA A 174 -34.24 3.99 -27.04
C ALA A 174 -32.77 4.43 -27.07
N HIS A 175 -31.87 3.56 -26.61
CA HIS A 175 -30.43 3.86 -26.53
C HIS A 175 -29.59 2.71 -27.04
N ALA A 176 -28.46 3.06 -27.67
CA ALA A 176 -27.42 2.11 -28.02
C ALA A 176 -26.43 1.96 -26.87
N TYR A 177 -26.19 0.71 -26.47
CA TYR A 177 -25.15 0.31 -25.52
C TYR A 177 -24.09 -0.47 -26.28
N THR A 178 -22.92 0.14 -26.45
CA THR A 178 -21.85 -0.42 -27.26
C THR A 178 -20.95 -1.32 -26.44
N ILE A 179 -20.70 -2.53 -26.92
CA ILE A 179 -19.61 -3.38 -26.45
C ILE A 179 -18.35 -2.99 -27.24
N PRO A 180 -17.32 -2.40 -26.60
CA PRO A 180 -16.09 -2.00 -27.29
C PRO A 180 -15.22 -3.23 -27.63
N PRO A 181 -14.33 -3.12 -28.64
CA PRO A 181 -13.34 -4.16 -28.89
C PRO A 181 -12.31 -4.25 -27.76
N VAL A 182 -11.73 -5.44 -27.56
CA VAL A 182 -10.70 -5.71 -26.55
C VAL A 182 -9.46 -4.84 -26.71
N ALA A 183 -9.21 -4.36 -27.93
CA ALA A 183 -8.13 -3.43 -28.23
C ALA A 183 -8.31 -2.05 -27.58
N SER A 184 -9.54 -1.61 -27.30
CA SER A 184 -9.81 -0.34 -26.61
C SER A 184 -10.20 -0.53 -25.15
N VAL A 185 -10.92 -1.61 -24.82
CA VAL A 185 -11.23 -1.99 -23.44
C VAL A 185 -10.97 -3.47 -23.26
N ALA A 186 -9.83 -3.80 -22.66
CA ALA A 186 -9.34 -5.16 -22.51
C ALA A 186 -10.11 -5.94 -21.43
N PHE A 187 -11.33 -6.38 -21.75
CA PHE A 187 -12.08 -7.31 -20.92
C PHE A 187 -11.39 -8.69 -20.91
N PRO A 188 -11.10 -9.27 -19.73
CA PRO A 188 -10.65 -10.65 -19.64
C PRO A 188 -11.73 -11.64 -20.11
N ILE A 189 -11.31 -12.76 -20.69
CA ILE A 189 -12.21 -13.90 -20.96
C ILE A 189 -12.89 -14.33 -19.65
N GLY A 190 -14.18 -14.62 -19.72
CA GLY A 190 -15.03 -14.95 -18.58
C GLY A 190 -15.65 -13.73 -17.89
N THR A 191 -15.37 -12.51 -18.35
CA THR A 191 -16.06 -11.32 -17.82
C THR A 191 -17.57 -11.46 -18.02
N VAL A 192 -18.33 -11.20 -16.94
CA VAL A 192 -19.78 -11.16 -16.96
C VAL A 192 -20.27 -9.74 -16.71
N VAL A 193 -21.22 -9.27 -17.51
CA VAL A 193 -21.95 -8.00 -17.30
C VAL A 193 -23.44 -8.30 -17.36
N ALA A 194 -24.19 -7.94 -16.33
CA ALA A 194 -25.65 -8.06 -16.35
C ALA A 194 -26.28 -6.81 -16.97
N ILE A 195 -27.38 -6.97 -17.69
CA ILE A 195 -28.14 -5.86 -18.29
C ILE A 195 -29.61 -5.98 -17.84
N ARG A 196 -30.19 -4.87 -17.40
CA ARG A 196 -31.63 -4.74 -17.17
C ARG A 196 -32.16 -3.52 -17.90
N ASN A 197 -33.11 -3.74 -18.81
CA ASN A 197 -33.94 -2.66 -19.33
C ASN A 197 -35.21 -2.55 -18.49
N PHE A 198 -35.35 -1.50 -17.70
CA PHE A 198 -36.59 -1.19 -16.97
C PHE A 198 -37.46 -0.18 -17.74
N GLY A 199 -36.83 0.70 -18.50
CA GLY A 199 -37.50 1.75 -19.28
C GLY A 199 -38.21 1.23 -20.52
N ALA A 200 -39.14 2.04 -21.06
CA ALA A 200 -39.90 1.71 -22.27
C ALA A 200 -39.06 1.79 -23.56
N GLY A 201 -37.97 2.55 -23.54
CA GLY A 201 -37.02 2.62 -24.65
C GLY A 201 -36.25 1.33 -24.78
N VAL A 202 -36.21 0.75 -25.99
CA VAL A 202 -35.41 -0.44 -26.27
C VAL A 202 -33.93 -0.11 -26.10
N VAL A 203 -33.19 -0.98 -25.40
CA VAL A 203 -31.73 -0.91 -25.38
C VAL A 203 -31.21 -1.79 -26.49
N THR A 204 -30.45 -1.22 -27.42
CA THR A 204 -29.77 -2.01 -28.45
C THR A 204 -28.33 -2.25 -28.00
N LEU A 205 -27.97 -3.50 -27.75
CA LEU A 205 -26.59 -3.91 -27.54
C LEU A 205 -25.88 -3.93 -28.89
N THR A 206 -25.07 -2.91 -29.12
CA THR A 206 -24.38 -2.67 -30.38
C THR A 206 -22.96 -3.21 -30.35
N ARG A 207 -22.55 -3.83 -31.44
CA ARG A 207 -21.19 -4.34 -31.60
C ARG A 207 -20.23 -3.20 -31.97
N GLY A 208 -19.18 -3.02 -31.18
CA GLY A 208 -18.00 -2.27 -31.62
C GLY A 208 -17.31 -2.97 -32.80
N THR A 209 -16.37 -2.27 -33.44
CA THR A 209 -15.62 -2.81 -34.58
C THR A 209 -14.92 -4.12 -34.21
N GLY A 210 -15.23 -5.20 -34.94
CA GLY A 210 -14.64 -6.53 -34.70
C GLY A 210 -15.32 -7.36 -33.60
N VAL A 211 -16.24 -6.77 -32.83
CA VAL A 211 -16.99 -7.48 -31.79
C VAL A 211 -18.09 -8.34 -32.39
N ALA A 212 -18.23 -9.56 -31.87
CA ALA A 212 -19.35 -10.44 -32.14
C ALA A 212 -20.23 -10.61 -30.90
N ILE A 213 -21.55 -10.51 -31.08
CA ILE A 213 -22.53 -10.87 -30.04
C ILE A 213 -23.38 -12.01 -30.59
N ARG A 214 -23.43 -13.12 -29.84
CA ARG A 214 -24.23 -14.30 -30.17
C ARG A 214 -25.30 -14.47 -29.12
N LEU A 215 -26.57 -14.59 -29.52
CA LEU A 215 -27.63 -14.95 -28.58
C LEU A 215 -27.49 -16.44 -28.21
N ALA A 216 -27.61 -16.79 -26.94
CA ALA A 216 -27.51 -18.18 -26.49
C ALA A 216 -28.52 -19.07 -27.23
N GLY A 217 -28.07 -20.23 -27.71
CA GLY A 217 -28.86 -21.12 -28.56
C GLY A 217 -28.88 -20.74 -30.04
N SER A 218 -28.16 -19.68 -30.45
CA SER A 218 -27.99 -19.25 -31.82
C SER A 218 -26.50 -19.01 -32.15
N ALA A 219 -26.12 -19.26 -33.41
CA ALA A 219 -24.79 -18.90 -33.93
C ALA A 219 -24.79 -17.53 -34.64
N THR A 220 -25.95 -16.89 -34.77
CA THR A 220 -26.08 -15.62 -35.49
C THR A 220 -25.38 -14.49 -34.73
N ASN A 221 -24.46 -13.81 -35.42
CA ASN A 221 -23.76 -12.64 -34.91
C ASN A 221 -24.49 -11.36 -35.34
N GLN A 222 -25.13 -10.69 -34.40
CA GLN A 222 -25.91 -9.47 -34.66
C GLN A 222 -25.98 -8.58 -33.42
N ASP A 223 -26.41 -7.34 -33.63
CA ASP A 223 -26.79 -6.48 -32.51
C ASP A 223 -28.03 -7.08 -31.83
N VAL A 224 -28.12 -6.96 -30.50
CA VAL A 224 -29.20 -7.59 -29.71
C VAL A 224 -30.08 -6.51 -29.11
N ALA A 225 -31.37 -6.57 -29.39
CA ALA A 225 -32.35 -5.70 -28.74
C ALA A 225 -32.72 -6.27 -27.37
N VAL A 226 -32.77 -5.42 -26.35
CA VAL A 226 -33.29 -5.71 -25.02
C VAL A 226 -34.58 -4.93 -24.85
N ALA A 227 -35.70 -5.64 -24.99
CA ALA A 227 -37.05 -5.09 -24.85
C ALA A 227 -37.31 -4.53 -23.45
N GLN A 228 -38.38 -3.76 -23.29
CA GLN A 228 -38.81 -3.28 -21.98
C GLN A 228 -38.95 -4.46 -20.99
N TYR A 229 -38.48 -4.26 -19.77
CA TYR A 229 -38.39 -5.27 -18.71
C TYR A 229 -37.44 -6.45 -19.01
N GLY A 230 -36.73 -6.43 -20.12
CA GLY A 230 -35.74 -7.43 -20.49
C GLY A 230 -34.58 -7.48 -19.49
N PHE A 231 -34.13 -8.68 -19.17
CA PHE A 231 -33.06 -8.95 -18.21
C PHE A 231 -32.21 -10.11 -18.66
N GLY A 232 -30.89 -9.94 -18.59
CA GLY A 232 -29.96 -10.96 -19.02
C GLY A 232 -28.52 -10.64 -18.68
N THR A 233 -27.63 -11.46 -19.22
CA THR A 233 -26.19 -11.35 -19.03
C THR A 233 -25.46 -11.40 -20.36
N LEU A 234 -24.30 -10.74 -20.36
CA LEU A 234 -23.29 -10.79 -21.39
C LEU A 234 -22.08 -11.50 -20.78
N ILE A 235 -21.55 -12.51 -21.47
CA ILE A 235 -20.36 -13.24 -21.03
C ILE A 235 -19.34 -13.21 -22.16
N MET A 236 -18.11 -12.80 -21.86
CA MET A 236 -17.03 -12.83 -22.84
C MET A 236 -16.44 -14.24 -22.95
N GLU A 237 -16.64 -14.92 -24.08
CA GLU A 237 -16.22 -16.31 -24.28
C GLU A 237 -14.79 -16.41 -24.84
N VAL A 238 -14.42 -15.48 -25.71
CA VAL A 238 -13.09 -15.35 -26.31
C VAL A 238 -12.89 -13.88 -26.73
N GLY A 239 -11.67 -13.49 -27.09
CA GLY A 239 -11.36 -12.13 -27.58
C GLY A 239 -12.42 -11.64 -28.57
N ASP A 240 -13.05 -10.50 -28.27
CA ASP A 240 -14.11 -9.86 -29.04
C ASP A 240 -15.41 -10.66 -29.26
N VAL A 241 -15.59 -11.84 -28.64
CA VAL A 241 -16.82 -12.64 -28.78
C VAL A 241 -17.56 -12.73 -27.46
N TRP A 242 -18.80 -12.25 -27.48
CA TRP A 242 -19.70 -12.24 -26.35
C TRP A 242 -20.92 -13.12 -26.62
N VAL A 243 -21.31 -13.92 -25.63
CA VAL A 243 -22.64 -14.55 -25.60
C VAL A 243 -23.59 -13.69 -24.79
N ALA A 244 -24.76 -13.43 -25.34
CA ALA A 244 -25.87 -12.75 -24.69
C ALA A 244 -26.97 -13.76 -24.37
N SER A 245 -27.52 -13.71 -23.16
CA SER A 245 -28.63 -14.58 -22.78
C SER A 245 -29.55 -13.87 -21.79
N GLY A 246 -30.85 -13.93 -22.02
CA GLY A 246 -31.82 -13.27 -21.17
C GLY A 246 -33.23 -13.27 -21.74
N THR A 247 -34.19 -12.97 -20.88
CA THR A 247 -35.57 -12.74 -21.29
C THR A 247 -35.69 -11.35 -21.92
N GLY A 248 -36.40 -11.25 -23.03
CA GLY A 248 -36.56 -9.99 -23.77
C GLY A 248 -35.35 -9.60 -24.62
N PHE A 249 -34.39 -10.52 -24.81
CA PHE A 249 -33.28 -10.38 -25.74
C PHE A 249 -33.71 -10.98 -27.10
N SER A 250 -33.50 -10.24 -28.19
CA SER A 250 -33.86 -10.66 -29.56
C SER A 250 -32.94 -10.07 -30.61
#